data_AF-A0A928P7G4-F1
#
_entry.id   AF-A0A928P7G4-F1
#
_cell.length_a   1.000
_cell.length_b   1.000
_cell.length_c   1.000
_cell.angle_alpha   90.00
_cell.angle_beta   90.00
_cell.angle_gamma   90.00
#
_symmetry.space_group_name_H-M   'P 1'
#
loop_
_entity.id
_entity.type
_entity.pdbx_description
1 polymer ?
#
loop_
_entity_poly.entity_id
_entity_poly.type
_entity_poly.pdbx_seq_one_letter_code
_entity_poly.pdbx_strand_id
1 'polypeptide(L)' 'MDEEIRLFCRNVKLLRERYDLTLAEMAERLGVSEKEVMMLEQGVIPEETTVEIVMRIDKCFGISPKAQFEP' A
#
# COMPACT_ATOMS: atom_id res chain seq x y z
N MET A 1 17.34 0.80 -4.46
CA MET A 1 15.94 0.67 -4.02
C MET A 1 15.87 -0.60 -3.20
N ASP A 2 15.52 -0.43 -1.93
CA ASP A 2 15.53 -1.52 -0.95
C ASP A 2 14.50 -2.59 -1.31
N GLU A 3 14.83 -3.85 -1.07
CA GLU A 3 13.99 -5.00 -1.42
C GLU A 3 12.63 -4.96 -0.70
N GLU A 4 12.63 -4.50 0.55
CA GLU A 4 11.46 -4.31 1.40
C GLU A 4 10.47 -3.32 0.79
N ILE A 5 10.96 -2.22 0.20
CA ILE A 5 10.13 -1.21 -0.48
C ILE A 5 9.42 -1.83 -1.69
N ARG A 6 10.13 -2.66 -2.46
CA ARG A 6 9.54 -3.33 -3.63
C ARG A 6 8.47 -4.35 -3.22
N LEU A 7 8.72 -5.11 -2.16
CA LEU A 7 7.76 -6.06 -1.59
C LEU A 7 6.50 -5.34 -1.10
N PHE A 8 6.66 -4.25 -0.34
CA PHE A 8 5.55 -3.42 0.13
C PHE A 8 4.67 -2.92 -1.02
N CYS A 9 5.26 -2.26 -2.00
CA CYS A 9 4.57 -1.72 -3.17
C CYS A 9 3.80 -2.79 -3.96
N ARG A 10 4.41 -3.98 -4.12
CA ARG A 10 3.75 -5.13 -4.75
C ARG A 10 2.58 -5.64 -3.91
N ASN A 11 2.73 -5.71 -2.60
CA ASN A 11 1.69 -6.17 -1.68
C ASN A 11 0.49 -5.23 -1.69
N VAL A 12 0.70 -3.91 -1.76
CA VAL A 12 -0.38 -2.92 -1.91
C VAL A 12 -1.20 -3.19 -3.18
N LYS A 13 -0.53 -3.43 -4.31
CA LYS A 13 -1.22 -3.77 -5.57
C LYS A 13 -2.02 -5.07 -5.46
N LEU A 14 -1.41 -6.13 -4.94
CA LEU A 14 -2.06 -7.43 -4.76
C LEU A 14 -3.27 -7.33 -3.84
N LEU A 15 -3.19 -6.50 -2.81
CA LEU A 15 -4.28 -6.24 -1.89
C LEU A 15 -5.45 -5.57 -2.62
N ARG A 16 -5.17 -4.51 -3.38
CA ARG A 16 -6.20 -3.81 -4.15
C ARG A 16 -6.92 -4.78 -5.09
N GLU A 17 -6.17 -5.57 -5.84
CA GLU A 17 -6.70 -6.57 -6.78
C GLU A 17 -7.48 -7.68 -6.07
N ARG A 18 -7.00 -8.17 -4.93
CA ARG A 18 -7.66 -9.24 -4.15
C ARG A 18 -9.02 -8.83 -3.61
N TYR A 19 -9.18 -7.56 -3.26
CA TYR A 19 -10.43 -6.99 -2.77
C TYR A 19 -11.28 -6.33 -3.88
N ASP A 20 -10.87 -6.49 -5.15
CA ASP A 20 -11.52 -5.92 -6.35
C ASP A 20 -11.79 -4.41 -6.23
N LEU A 21 -10.82 -3.69 -5.65
CA LEU A 21 -10.91 -2.25 -5.41
C LEU A 21 -10.40 -1.47 -6.61
N THR A 22 -11.11 -0.39 -6.94
CA THR A 22 -10.60 0.67 -7.80
C THR A 22 -9.49 1.46 -7.10
N LEU A 23 -8.71 2.24 -7.86
CA LEU A 23 -7.71 3.15 -7.28
C LEU A 23 -8.36 4.15 -6.32
N ALA A 24 -9.54 4.67 -6.66
CA ALA A 24 -10.30 5.60 -5.84
C ALA A 24 -10.74 4.98 -4.50
N GLU A 25 -11.30 3.77 -4.51
CA GLU A 25 -11.74 3.09 -3.29
C GLU A 25 -10.56 2.71 -2.39
N MET A 26 -9.45 2.29 -2.98
CA MET A 26 -8.20 2.02 -2.26
C MET A 26 -7.66 3.31 -1.61
N ALA A 27 -7.64 4.40 -2.37
CA ALA A 27 -7.18 5.70 -1.91
C ALA A 27 -8.03 6.23 -0.75
N GLU A 28 -9.36 6.12 -0.86
CA GLU A 28 -10.29 6.51 0.20
C GLU A 28 -10.07 5.70 1.49
N ARG A 29 -9.89 4.37 1.38
CA ARG A 29 -9.63 3.51 2.55
C ARG A 29 -8.30 3.83 3.23
N LEU A 30 -7.27 4.12 2.45
CA LEU A 30 -5.96 4.49 2.95
C LEU A 30 -5.88 5.97 3.37
N GLY A 31 -6.89 6.77 3.00
CA GLY A 31 -6.94 8.22 3.17
C GLY A 31 -5.74 8.92 2.53
N VAL A 32 -5.44 8.53 1.28
CA VAL A 32 -4.44 9.11 0.38
C VAL A 32 -5.12 9.47 -0.94
N SER A 33 -4.38 10.05 -1.88
CA SER A 33 -4.86 10.28 -3.25
C SER A 33 -4.69 9.06 -4.15
N GLU A 34 -5.51 8.97 -5.21
CA GLU A 34 -5.37 7.94 -6.25
C GLU A 34 -3.98 7.93 -6.88
N LYS A 35 -3.37 9.12 -7.02
CA LYS A 35 -2.02 9.28 -7.54
C LYS A 35 -1.00 8.61 -6.64
N GLU A 36 -1.13 8.74 -5.32
CA GLU A 36 -0.23 8.09 -4.37
C GLU A 36 -0.38 6.57 -4.40
N VAL A 37 -1.62 6.05 -4.50
CA VAL A 37 -1.84 4.61 -4.72
C VAL A 37 -1.16 4.14 -6.00
N MET A 38 -1.34 4.87 -7.11
CA MET A 38 -0.70 4.53 -8.38
C MET A 38 0.83 4.55 -8.29
N MET A 39 1.40 5.54 -7.61
CA MET A 39 2.85 5.62 -7.38
C MET A 39 3.34 4.42 -6.56
N LEU A 40 2.63 4.07 -5.48
CA LEU A 40 2.93 2.90 -4.66
C LEU A 40 2.90 1.62 -5.51
N GLU A 41 1.87 1.42 -6.35
CA GLU A 41 1.80 0.23 -7.22
C GLU A 41 2.87 0.17 -8.30
N GLN A 42 3.45 1.33 -8.66
CA GLN A 42 4.58 1.44 -9.57
C GLN A 42 5.94 1.28 -8.87
N GLY A 43 5.96 1.05 -7.55
CA GLY A 43 7.18 0.89 -6.77
C GLY A 43 7.76 2.20 -6.24
N VAL A 44 7.06 3.33 -6.40
CA VAL A 44 7.50 4.64 -5.93
C VAL A 44 6.78 4.97 -4.65
N ILE A 45 7.52 5.17 -3.56
CA ILE A 45 6.97 5.70 -2.31
C ILE A 45 6.98 7.23 -2.44
N PRO A 46 5.82 7.92 -2.45
CA PRO A 46 5.75 9.37 -2.36
C PRO A 46 6.58 9.89 -1.17
N GLU A 47 7.28 11.02 -1.31
CA GLU A 47 8.07 11.61 -0.22
C GLU A 47 7.21 11.97 1.00
N GLU A 48 5.92 12.24 0.78
CA GLU A 48 4.92 12.50 1.83
C GLU A 48 4.29 11.22 2.39
N THR A 49 4.76 10.03 1.99
CA THR A 49 4.25 8.76 2.53
C THR A 49 4.63 8.66 4.00
N THR A 50 3.65 8.94 4.86
CA THR A 50 3.83 8.86 6.30
C THR A 50 3.73 7.41 6.78
N VAL A 51 4.33 7.12 7.93
CA VAL A 51 4.14 5.87 8.70
C VAL A 51 2.65 5.54 8.88
N GLU A 52 1.78 6.56 8.81
CA GLU A 52 0.34 6.43 8.87
C GLU A 52 -0.24 5.56 7.74
N ILE A 53 0.28 5.63 6.52
CA ILE A 53 -0.21 4.81 5.40
C ILE A 53 0.08 3.33 5.67
N VAL A 54 1.29 3.02 6.14
CA VAL A 54 1.69 1.65 6.51
C VAL A 54 0.79 1.12 7.63
N MET A 55 0.51 1.93 8.65
CA MET A 55 -0.40 1.55 9.74
C MET A 55 -1.86 1.45 9.30
N ARG A 56 -2.31 2.24 8.33
CA ARG A 56 -3.67 2.14 7.78
C ARG A 56 -3.84 0.90 6.92
N ILE A 57 -2.82 0.47 6.18
CA ILE A 57 -2.87 -0.82 5.45
C ILE A 57 -3.06 -1.98 6.43
N ASP A 58 -2.34 -1.99 7.56
CA ASP A 58 -2.55 -2.98 8.62
C ASP A 58 -3.99 -2.93 9.17
N LYS A 59 -4.50 -1.74 9.51
CA LYS A 59 -5.85 -1.58 10.07
C LYS A 59 -6.97 -1.90 9.08
N CYS A 60 -6.85 -1.48 7.83
CA CYS A 60 -7.89 -1.63 6.81
C CYS A 60 -8.02 -3.06 6.30
N PHE A 61 -6.93 -3.82 6.32
CA PHE A 61 -6.89 -5.15 5.73
C PHE A 61 -6.54 -6.26 6.72
N GLY A 62 -6.26 -5.92 7.98
CA GLY A 62 -5.91 -6.88 9.03
C GLY A 62 -4.58 -7.60 8.78
N ILE A 63 -3.73 -7.05 7.92
CA ILE A 63 -2.45 -7.65 7.56
C ILE A 63 -1.39 -7.05 8.45
N SER A 64 -1.08 -7.78 9.53
CA SER A 64 0.01 -7.46 10.44
C SER A 64 1.24 -6.99 9.67
N PRO A 65 1.94 -5.92 10.08
CA PRO A 65 3.12 -5.44 9.38
C PRO A 65 4.15 -6.56 9.17
N LYS A 66 4.25 -7.52 10.10
CA LYS A 66 5.09 -8.72 9.95
C LYS A 66 4.81 -9.51 8.66
N ALA A 67 3.54 -9.68 8.27
CA ALA A 67 3.16 -10.42 7.08
C ALA A 67 3.46 -9.66 5.77
N GLN A 68 3.75 -8.36 5.84
CA GLN A 68 4.12 -7.54 4.68
C GLN A 68 5.62 -7.58 4.37
N PHE A 69 6.44 -8.07 5.32
CA PHE A 69 7.89 -8.19 5.21
C PHE A 69 8.37 -9.65 5.13
N GLU A 70 7.46 -10.62 4.92
CA GLU A 70 7.86 -11.99 4.65
C GLU A 70 8.37 -12.11 3.20
N PRO A 71 9.51 -12.81 2.97
CA PRO A 71 10.13 -12.95 1.65
C PRO A 71 9.31 -13.79 0.66
#